data_AF-A0A4Q2KAU5-F1
#
_entry.id   AF-A0A4Q2KAU5-F1
#
_cell.length_a   1.000
_cell.length_b   1.000
_cell.length_c   1.000
_cell.angle_alpha   90.00
_cell.angle_beta   90.00
_cell.angle_gamma   90.00
#
_symmetry.space_group_name_H-M   'P 1'
#
loop_
_entity.id
_entity.type
_entity.pdbx_description
1 polymer ?
#
loop_
_entity_poly.entity_id
_entity_poly.type
_entity_poly.pdbx_seq_one_letter_code
_entity_poly.pdbx_strand_id
1 'polypeptide(L)'
;MRKDDIQLSSLPCYNKRMKYEIIRTETMRLVGFAARTNNGAPDCGAVIGSLWQKYFKAFGYARASYCVYTDYAGDETDDYTAFVGCEGDALPSGGRAVEIPAGLYVAFSLACTTENAPRAVAQFWQKLWTGGLPRAFVADFEEYGAEGVRVFIRVNEEDLETWRQTIGS
;
A
#
# COMPACT_ATOMS: atom_id res chain seq x y z
N MET A 1 -28.38 -14.21 -10.91
CA MET A 1 -27.77 -12.89 -10.65
C MET A 1 -26.72 -13.11 -9.56
N ARG A 2 -25.42 -12.95 -9.86
CA ARG A 2 -24.38 -13.09 -8.84
C ARG A 2 -24.40 -11.83 -7.96
N LYS A 3 -24.22 -12.00 -6.65
CA LYS A 3 -24.29 -10.94 -5.63
C LYS A 3 -23.06 -10.00 -5.63
N ASP A 4 -22.23 -10.05 -6.68
CA ASP A 4 -20.88 -9.48 -6.64
C ASP A 4 -20.73 -8.14 -7.39
N ASP A 5 -21.80 -7.62 -8.01
CA ASP A 5 -21.78 -6.31 -8.66
C ASP A 5 -22.38 -5.24 -7.73
N ILE A 6 -21.67 -4.95 -6.63
CA ILE A 6 -21.79 -3.61 -6.00
C ILE A 6 -21.43 -2.62 -7.12
N GLN A 7 -22.20 -1.55 -7.35
CA GLN A 7 -21.90 -0.58 -8.41
C GLN A 7 -20.62 0.21 -8.09
N LEU A 8 -19.45 -0.41 -8.33
CA LEU A 8 -18.12 0.14 -8.05
C LEU A 8 -17.84 1.46 -8.79
N SER A 9 -18.65 1.78 -9.80
CA SER A 9 -18.64 3.05 -10.52
C SER A 9 -18.96 4.28 -9.67
N SER A 10 -19.51 4.11 -8.46
CA SER A 10 -19.84 5.20 -7.54
C SER A 10 -18.68 5.65 -6.65
N LEU A 11 -17.60 4.86 -6.56
CA LEU A 11 -16.44 5.22 -5.74
C LEU A 11 -15.66 6.38 -6.36
N PRO A 12 -15.36 7.47 -5.61
CA PRO A 12 -14.58 8.60 -6.12
C PRO A 12 -13.18 8.20 -6.62
N CYS A 13 -12.63 7.08 -6.09
CA CYS A 13 -11.35 6.53 -6.50
C CYS A 13 -11.43 5.57 -7.71
N TYR A 14 -12.62 5.12 -8.10
CA TYR A 14 -12.80 4.13 -9.16
C TYR A 14 -12.61 4.74 -10.54
N ASN A 15 -11.59 4.25 -11.23
CA ASN A 15 -11.50 4.31 -12.68
C ASN A 15 -12.04 2.99 -13.23
N LYS A 16 -12.77 2.99 -14.35
CA LYS A 16 -13.35 1.79 -15.02
C LYS A 16 -12.36 0.64 -15.32
N ARG A 17 -11.08 0.80 -14.99
CA ARG A 17 -9.97 -0.14 -15.19
C ARG A 17 -9.31 -0.62 -13.89
N MET A 18 -9.64 -0.07 -12.73
CA MET A 18 -9.03 -0.47 -11.45
C MET A 18 -9.86 -1.60 -10.84
N LYS A 19 -9.27 -2.79 -10.78
CA LYS A 19 -9.86 -3.94 -10.11
C LYS A 19 -9.42 -3.91 -8.66
N TYR A 20 -10.34 -4.19 -7.75
CA TYR A 20 -10.01 -4.44 -6.36
C TYR A 20 -10.65 -5.72 -5.87
N GLU A 21 -10.08 -6.28 -4.80
CA GLU A 21 -10.61 -7.41 -4.08
C GLU A 21 -10.51 -7.18 -2.58
N ILE A 22 -11.32 -7.90 -1.81
CA ILE A 22 -11.24 -7.91 -0.36
C ILE A 22 -10.61 -9.23 0.05
N ILE A 23 -9.48 -9.14 0.73
CA ILE A 23 -8.63 -10.28 1.00
C ILE A 23 -8.15 -10.25 2.45
N ARG A 24 -8.06 -11.43 3.06
CA ARG A 24 -7.34 -11.61 4.32
C ARG A 24 -5.93 -12.09 4.00
N THR A 25 -4.93 -11.39 4.54
CA THR A 25 -3.53 -11.77 4.41
C THR A 25 -3.04 -12.39 5.72
N GLU A 26 -2.06 -13.28 5.60
CA GLU A 26 -1.29 -13.78 6.74
C GLU A 26 -0.24 -12.76 7.18
N THR A 27 0.37 -13.01 8.34
CA THR A 27 1.50 -12.21 8.81
C THR A 27 2.68 -12.35 7.85
N MET A 28 3.28 -11.21 7.48
CA MET A 28 4.40 -11.16 6.54
C MET A 28 5.61 -10.51 7.21
N ARG A 29 6.77 -11.16 7.08
CA ARG A 29 8.04 -10.62 7.56
C ARG A 29 8.86 -10.10 6.40
N LEU A 30 9.26 -8.84 6.47
CA LEU A 30 10.06 -8.18 5.46
C LEU A 30 11.39 -7.69 6.04
N VAL A 31 12.43 -7.65 5.19
CA VAL A 31 13.75 -7.09 5.51
C VAL A 31 14.12 -6.00 4.51
N GLY A 32 14.67 -4.89 5.01
CA GLY A 32 14.85 -3.70 4.18
C GLY A 32 15.27 -2.46 4.97
N PHE A 33 14.85 -1.29 4.51
CA PHE A 33 15.23 0.01 5.06
C PHE A 33 13.99 0.83 5.44
N ALA A 34 14.08 1.59 6.52
CA ALA A 34 12.98 2.43 7.00
C ALA A 34 13.40 3.90 7.19
N ALA A 35 12.44 4.81 7.09
CA ALA A 35 12.56 6.21 7.49
C ALA A 35 11.21 6.73 8.02
N ARG A 36 11.25 7.75 8.88
CA ARG A 36 10.07 8.47 9.37
C ARG A 36 9.80 9.67 8.46
N THR A 37 8.54 9.88 8.08
CA THR A 37 8.10 11.03 7.26
C THR A 37 6.58 11.24 7.42
N ASN A 38 6.02 12.24 6.74
CA ASN A 38 4.57 12.45 6.62
C ASN A 38 4.24 13.00 5.23
N ASN A 39 2.95 13.00 4.87
CA ASN A 39 2.50 13.44 3.54
C ASN A 39 2.63 14.95 3.31
N GLY A 40 2.72 15.75 4.36
CA GLY A 40 2.90 17.21 4.30
C GLY A 40 4.37 17.65 4.17
N ALA A 41 5.32 16.74 4.43
CA ALA A 41 6.74 17.07 4.40
C ALA A 41 7.22 17.31 2.96
N PRO A 42 7.91 18.42 2.68
CA PRO A 42 8.35 18.77 1.32
C PRO A 42 9.36 17.77 0.75
N ASP A 43 10.04 17.00 1.61
CA ASP A 43 11.03 16.00 1.26
C ASP A 43 10.50 14.56 1.32
N CYS A 44 9.21 14.33 1.61
CA CYS A 44 8.60 12.99 1.72
C CYS A 44 8.93 12.08 0.52
N GLY A 45 8.75 12.60 -0.70
CA GLY A 45 9.08 11.86 -1.93
C GLY A 45 10.58 11.53 -2.05
N ALA A 46 11.47 12.43 -1.60
CA ALA A 46 12.91 12.20 -1.60
C ALA A 46 13.32 11.17 -0.54
N VAL A 47 12.70 11.21 0.64
CA VAL A 47 12.90 10.21 1.71
C VAL A 47 12.55 8.82 1.21
N ILE A 48 11.35 8.62 0.66
CA ILE A 48 10.91 7.32 0.12
C ILE A 48 11.77 6.90 -1.07
N GLY A 49 12.11 7.82 -1.97
CA GLY A 49 13.03 7.56 -3.09
C GLY A 49 14.41 7.07 -2.63
N SER A 50 14.94 7.60 -1.52
CA SER A 50 16.21 7.15 -0.96
C SER A 50 16.14 5.72 -0.39
N LEU A 51 14.98 5.30 0.12
CA LEU A 51 14.78 3.91 0.59
C LEU A 51 14.84 2.93 -0.57
N TRP A 52 14.21 3.26 -1.70
CA TRP A 52 14.30 2.48 -2.94
C TRP A 52 15.74 2.36 -3.45
N GLN A 53 16.50 3.46 -3.44
CA GLN A 53 17.92 3.44 -3.82
C GLN A 53 18.74 2.50 -2.93
N LYS A 54 18.55 2.56 -1.61
CA LYS A 54 19.21 1.66 -0.66
C LYS A 54 18.82 0.20 -0.89
N TYR A 55 17.52 -0.05 -1.11
CA TYR A 55 16.99 -1.38 -1.38
C TYR A 55 17.61 -1.99 -2.64
N PHE A 56 17.54 -1.31 -3.79
CA PHE A 56 18.08 -1.86 -5.04
C PHE A 56 19.59 -2.06 -4.99
N LYS A 57 20.32 -1.21 -4.26
CA LYS A 57 21.76 -1.41 -4.02
C LYS A 57 22.05 -2.68 -3.21
N ALA A 58 21.20 -3.02 -2.23
CA ALA A 58 21.41 -4.16 -1.35
C ALA A 58 20.87 -5.49 -1.92
N PHE A 59 19.76 -5.45 -2.67
CA PHE A 59 19.02 -6.66 -3.08
C PHE A 59 18.89 -6.84 -4.59
N GLY A 60 19.19 -5.82 -5.41
CA GLY A 60 18.95 -5.86 -6.85
C GLY A 60 17.45 -5.87 -7.23
N TYR A 61 17.15 -6.29 -8.46
CA TYR A 61 15.81 -6.18 -9.08
C TYR A 61 15.07 -7.51 -9.24
N ALA A 62 15.64 -8.63 -8.78
CA ALA A 62 15.15 -9.97 -9.10
C ALA A 62 14.00 -10.46 -8.22
N ARG A 63 13.58 -9.67 -7.22
CA ARG A 63 12.64 -10.10 -6.17
C ARG A 63 11.41 -9.20 -6.18
N ALA A 64 10.27 -9.76 -5.79
CA ALA A 64 9.13 -8.95 -5.39
C ALA A 64 9.56 -7.99 -4.28
N SER A 65 9.16 -6.72 -4.41
CA SER A 65 9.55 -5.66 -3.50
C SER A 65 8.32 -4.96 -2.96
N TYR A 66 8.44 -4.44 -1.74
CA TYR A 66 7.34 -3.89 -0.99
C TYR A 66 7.70 -2.47 -0.54
N CYS A 67 6.75 -1.55 -0.64
CA CYS A 67 6.78 -0.28 0.08
C CYS A 67 5.67 -0.33 1.13
N VAL A 68 6.04 -0.24 2.40
CA VAL A 68 5.13 -0.37 3.54
C VAL A 68 5.07 0.95 4.28
N TYR A 69 3.86 1.35 4.62
CA TYR A 69 3.57 2.50 5.45
C TYR A 69 2.94 1.98 6.74
N THR A 70 3.58 2.21 7.87
CA THR A 70 3.18 1.63 9.17
C THR A 70 3.60 2.54 10.32
N ASP A 71 3.32 2.13 11.56
CA ASP A 71 3.66 2.88 12.77
C ASP A 71 3.07 4.31 12.73
N TYR A 72 1.86 4.45 12.20
CA TYR A 72 1.19 5.74 12.06
C TYR A 72 1.01 6.40 13.43
N ALA A 73 1.34 7.69 13.53
CA ALA A 73 1.07 8.46 14.75
C ALA A 73 -0.42 8.85 14.87
N GLY A 74 -1.14 8.84 13.75
CA GLY A 74 -2.56 9.13 13.65
C GLY A 74 -3.07 8.79 12.25
N ASP A 75 -3.56 9.80 11.53
CA ASP A 75 -4.20 9.63 10.22
C ASP A 75 -3.26 9.92 9.04
N GLU A 76 -3.82 10.18 7.84
CA GLU A 76 -3.03 10.50 6.65
C GLU A 76 -2.24 11.81 6.73
N THR A 77 -2.50 12.67 7.71
CA THR A 77 -1.80 13.95 7.90
C THR A 77 -0.62 13.83 8.86
N ASP A 78 -0.57 12.77 9.64
CA ASP A 78 0.43 12.53 10.68
C ASP A 78 1.67 11.78 10.17
N ASP A 79 2.69 11.73 11.03
CA ASP A 79 3.90 10.97 10.77
C ASP A 79 3.62 9.47 10.67
N TYR A 80 4.36 8.81 9.79
CA TYR A 80 4.41 7.36 9.63
C TYR A 80 5.84 6.90 9.32
N THR A 81 6.06 5.60 9.45
CA THR A 81 7.28 4.96 8.98
C THR A 81 7.05 4.40 7.58
N ALA A 82 7.81 4.92 6.61
CA ALA A 82 7.96 4.30 5.31
C ALA A 82 9.06 3.23 5.39
N PHE A 83 8.83 2.09 4.77
CA PHE A 83 9.77 0.97 4.69
C PHE A 83 9.80 0.40 3.29
N VAL A 84 10.99 0.13 2.76
CA VAL A 84 11.16 -0.56 1.47
C VAL A 84 11.99 -1.83 1.67
N GLY A 85 11.46 -2.96 1.22
CA GLY A 85 12.08 -4.26 1.44
C GLY A 85 11.50 -5.40 0.63
N CYS A 86 11.88 -6.62 1.00
CA CYS A 86 11.36 -7.87 0.43
C CYS A 86 11.24 -8.93 1.53
N GLU A 87 10.48 -10.00 1.27
CA GLU A 87 10.39 -11.12 2.21
C GLU A 87 11.75 -11.77 2.45
N GLY A 88 12.01 -12.21 3.68
CA GLY A 88 13.21 -12.98 4.02
C GLY A 88 13.70 -12.74 5.44
N ASP A 89 14.82 -13.39 5.77
CA ASP A 89 15.34 -13.42 7.14
C ASP A 89 16.63 -12.62 7.33
N ALA A 90 17.43 -12.45 6.27
CA ALA A 90 18.72 -11.81 6.34
C ALA A 90 18.60 -10.28 6.27
N LEU A 91 19.07 -9.59 7.31
CA LEU A 91 19.10 -8.13 7.35
C LEU A 91 20.25 -7.58 6.48
N PRO A 92 20.00 -6.57 5.64
CA PRO A 92 21.08 -5.86 4.97
C PRO A 92 21.79 -4.94 5.98
N SER A 93 23.04 -4.58 5.71
CA SER A 93 23.78 -3.65 6.56
C SER A 93 23.05 -2.30 6.67
N GLY A 94 22.80 -1.85 7.91
CA GLY A 94 22.01 -0.65 8.19
C GLY A 94 20.51 -0.76 7.90
N GLY A 95 20.01 -1.98 7.65
CA GLY A 95 18.59 -2.27 7.51
C GLY A 95 17.94 -2.80 8.77
N ARG A 96 16.65 -3.07 8.68
CA ARG A 96 15.82 -3.66 9.74
C ARG A 96 14.78 -4.61 9.17
N ALA A 97 14.14 -5.38 10.06
CA ALA A 97 12.95 -6.14 9.72
C ALA A 97 11.69 -5.34 10.08
N VAL A 98 10.60 -5.61 9.36
CA VAL A 98 9.24 -5.19 9.68
C VAL A 98 8.33 -6.40 9.60
N GLU A 99 7.39 -6.50 10.54
CA GLU A 99 6.32 -7.48 10.51
C GLU A 99 5.02 -6.77 10.16
N ILE A 100 4.37 -7.22 9.10
CA ILE A 100 3.03 -6.79 8.72
C ILE A 100 2.06 -7.80 9.35
N PRO A 101 1.22 -7.40 10.31
CA PRO A 101 0.32 -8.33 10.98
C PRO A 101 -0.76 -8.83 10.02
N ALA A 102 -1.16 -10.10 10.16
CA ALA A 102 -2.32 -10.65 9.46
C ALA A 102 -3.57 -9.76 9.59
N GLY A 103 -4.42 -9.76 8.58
CA GLY A 103 -5.72 -9.11 8.66
C GLY A 103 -6.37 -8.78 7.32
N LEU A 104 -7.36 -7.88 7.37
CA LEU A 104 -8.26 -7.61 6.26
C LEU A 104 -7.79 -6.40 5.45
N TYR A 105 -7.78 -6.57 4.13
CA TYR A 105 -7.31 -5.56 3.18
C TYR A 105 -8.29 -5.39 2.04
N VAL A 106 -8.36 -4.17 1.52
CA VAL A 106 -8.82 -3.91 0.17
C VAL A 106 -7.58 -3.80 -0.72
N ALA A 107 -7.42 -4.75 -1.62
CA ALA A 107 -6.27 -4.84 -2.52
C ALA A 107 -6.65 -4.32 -3.91
N PHE A 108 -5.91 -3.35 -4.43
CA PHE A 108 -6.14 -2.72 -5.73
C PHE A 108 -5.03 -3.11 -6.71
N SER A 109 -5.40 -3.67 -7.86
CA SER A 109 -4.44 -3.95 -8.93
C SER A 109 -4.32 -2.73 -9.85
N LEU A 110 -3.10 -2.20 -9.97
CA LEU A 110 -2.82 -1.06 -10.84
C LEU A 110 -2.45 -1.54 -12.24
N ALA A 111 -3.16 -1.01 -13.24
CA ALA A 111 -2.83 -1.24 -14.64
C ALA A 111 -1.63 -0.36 -15.04
N CYS A 112 -0.42 -0.84 -14.78
CA CYS A 112 0.84 -0.13 -15.02
C CYS A 112 1.94 -1.07 -15.54
N THR A 113 2.96 -0.50 -16.18
CA THR A 113 4.25 -1.14 -16.46
C THR A 113 5.24 -0.79 -15.36
N THR A 114 6.35 -1.52 -15.25
CA THR A 114 7.44 -1.19 -14.30
C THR A 114 7.93 0.26 -14.45
N GLU A 115 7.99 0.75 -15.69
CA GLU A 115 8.46 2.10 -16.01
C GLU A 115 7.51 3.21 -15.51
N ASN A 116 6.20 2.98 -15.58
CA ASN A 116 5.20 3.98 -15.18
C ASN A 116 4.58 3.72 -13.79
N ALA A 117 4.99 2.65 -13.12
CA ALA A 117 4.55 2.28 -11.77
C ALA A 117 4.65 3.45 -10.76
N PRO A 118 5.76 4.21 -10.66
CA PRO A 118 5.83 5.33 -9.71
C PRO A 118 4.73 6.37 -9.92
N ARG A 119 4.41 6.68 -11.17
CA ARG A 119 3.33 7.62 -11.51
C ARG A 119 1.95 7.02 -11.22
N ALA A 120 1.73 5.76 -11.54
CA ALA A 120 0.46 5.08 -11.30
C ALA A 120 0.15 4.99 -9.80
N VAL A 121 1.15 4.66 -8.99
CA VAL A 121 1.06 4.59 -7.52
C VAL A 121 0.79 5.97 -6.93
N ALA A 122 1.52 7.01 -7.35
CA ALA A 122 1.26 8.37 -6.89
C ALA A 122 -0.18 8.83 -7.20
N GLN A 123 -0.68 8.53 -8.40
CA GLN A 123 -2.08 8.83 -8.77
C GLN A 123 -3.10 8.01 -7.98
N PHE A 124 -2.78 6.77 -7.64
CA PHE A 124 -3.63 5.94 -6.78
C PHE A 124 -3.77 6.57 -5.39
N TRP A 125 -2.65 6.92 -4.75
CA TRP A 125 -2.68 7.52 -3.40
C TRP A 125 -3.47 8.82 -3.35
N GLN A 126 -3.25 9.72 -4.33
CA GLN A 126 -4.02 10.97 -4.43
C GLN A 126 -5.53 10.73 -4.48
N LYS A 127 -5.95 9.71 -5.24
CA LYS A 127 -7.38 9.33 -5.32
C LYS A 127 -7.88 8.69 -4.04
N LEU A 128 -7.08 7.83 -3.41
CA LEU A 128 -7.44 7.15 -2.17
C LEU A 128 -7.70 8.17 -1.05
N TRP A 129 -6.84 9.18 -0.89
CA TRP A 129 -7.01 10.24 0.10
C TRP A 129 -8.31 11.01 -0.08
N THR A 130 -8.79 11.16 -1.31
CA THR A 130 -10.11 11.77 -1.60
C THR A 130 -11.28 10.78 -1.65
N GLY A 131 -11.00 9.47 -1.51
CA GLY A 131 -11.92 8.39 -1.85
C GLY A 131 -12.73 7.83 -0.68
N GLY A 132 -12.44 8.25 0.56
CA GLY A 132 -13.23 7.90 1.74
C GLY A 132 -13.21 6.42 2.14
N LEU A 133 -12.21 5.64 1.71
CA LEU A 133 -12.04 4.27 2.20
C LEU A 133 -11.61 4.32 3.68
N PRO A 134 -12.26 3.58 4.60
CA PRO A 134 -11.97 3.66 6.02
C PRO A 134 -10.71 2.88 6.36
N ARG A 135 -9.57 3.56 6.27
CA ARG A 135 -8.26 3.00 6.58
C ARG A 135 -8.14 2.73 8.07
N ALA A 136 -7.56 1.58 8.42
CA ALA A 136 -7.31 1.23 9.82
C ALA A 136 -5.95 1.75 10.33
N PHE A 137 -5.10 2.32 9.46
CA PHE A 137 -3.80 2.90 9.80
C PHE A 137 -2.89 1.96 10.65
N VAL A 138 -2.91 0.65 10.35
CA VAL A 138 -1.99 -0.33 10.95
C VAL A 138 -0.76 -0.51 10.07
N ALA A 139 -0.97 -0.99 8.85
CA ALA A 139 0.05 -1.15 7.83
C ALA A 139 -0.60 -1.23 6.46
N ASP A 140 -0.37 -0.22 5.62
CA ASP A 140 -0.71 -0.25 4.19
C ASP A 140 0.54 -0.57 3.39
N PHE A 141 0.41 -1.27 2.26
CA PHE A 141 1.60 -1.62 1.49
C PHE A 141 1.34 -1.72 -0.01
N GLU A 142 2.37 -1.38 -0.76
CA GLU A 142 2.50 -1.60 -2.19
C GLU A 142 3.34 -2.85 -2.40
N GLU A 143 2.91 -3.72 -3.31
CA GLU A 143 3.68 -4.86 -3.77
C GLU A 143 4.00 -4.67 -5.26
N TYR A 144 5.28 -4.77 -5.58
CA TYR A 144 5.82 -4.70 -6.92
C TYR A 144 6.32 -6.10 -7.30
N GLY A 145 5.47 -6.84 -8.01
CA GLY A 145 5.70 -8.23 -8.38
C GLY A 145 5.71 -8.44 -9.90
N ALA A 146 5.87 -9.70 -10.31
CA ALA A 146 5.88 -10.09 -11.72
C ALA A 146 4.54 -9.82 -12.43
N GLU A 147 3.44 -9.85 -11.68
CA GLU A 147 2.08 -9.61 -12.20
C GLU A 147 1.69 -8.12 -12.22
N GLY A 148 2.60 -7.23 -11.82
CA GLY A 148 2.39 -5.79 -11.78
C GLY A 148 2.42 -5.24 -10.35
N VAL A 149 1.72 -4.12 -10.16
CA VAL A 149 1.67 -3.43 -8.86
C VAL A 149 0.31 -3.61 -8.22
N ARG A 150 0.31 -4.03 -6.95
CA ARG A 150 -0.87 -4.08 -6.10
C ARG A 150 -0.70 -3.14 -4.93
N VAL A 151 -1.78 -2.49 -4.50
CA VAL A 151 -1.79 -1.65 -3.29
C VAL A 151 -2.81 -2.21 -2.32
N PHE A 152 -2.36 -2.54 -1.13
CA PHE A 152 -3.14 -3.16 -0.07
C PHE A 152 -3.40 -2.13 1.02
N ILE A 153 -4.67 -1.81 1.22
CA ILE A 153 -5.11 -0.85 2.21
C ILE A 153 -5.79 -1.59 3.34
N ARG A 154 -5.24 -1.44 4.56
CA ARG A 154 -5.78 -2.08 5.76
C ARG A 154 -7.12 -1.46 6.12
N VAL A 155 -8.10 -2.31 6.39
CA VAL A 155 -9.43 -1.91 6.87
C VAL A 155 -9.85 -2.76 8.07
N ASN A 156 -10.76 -2.23 8.89
CA ASN A 156 -11.48 -3.02 9.88
C ASN A 156 -12.74 -3.62 9.25
N GLU A 157 -13.22 -4.73 9.79
CA GLU A 157 -14.39 -5.45 9.26
C GLU A 157 -15.67 -4.61 9.39
N GLU A 158 -15.87 -3.96 10.54
CA GLU A 158 -17.04 -3.11 10.83
C GLU A 158 -17.09 -1.86 9.92
N ASP A 159 -15.94 -1.19 9.75
CA ASP A 159 -15.85 0.01 8.92
C ASP A 159 -16.07 -0.30 7.45
N LEU A 160 -15.56 -1.44 6.97
CA LEU A 160 -15.73 -1.89 5.60
C LEU A 160 -17.20 -2.22 5.28
N GLU A 161 -17.94 -2.81 6.21
CA GLU A 161 -19.37 -3.07 6.04
C GLU A 161 -20.17 -1.76 5.92
N THR A 162 -19.88 -0.80 6.79
CA THR A 162 -20.48 0.55 6.75
C THR A 162 -20.17 1.27 5.44
N TRP A 163 -18.91 1.21 5.00
CA TRP A 163 -18.49 1.82 3.75
C TRP A 163 -19.18 1.19 2.53
N ARG A 164 -19.32 -0.14 2.52
CA ARG A 164 -20.04 -0.87 1.45
C ARG A 164 -21.51 -0.46 1.32
N GLN A 165 -22.18 -0.19 2.43
CA GLN A 165 -23.56 0.30 2.43
C GLN A 165 -23.64 1.71 1.84
N THR A 166 -22.65 2.56 2.13
CA THR A 166 -22.58 3.95 1.67
C THR A 166 -22.35 4.07 0.16
N ILE A 167 -21.63 3.12 -0.44
CA ILE A 167 -21.24 3.16 -1.86
C ILE A 167 -22.20 2.34 -2.75
N GLY A 168 -22.98 1.45 -2.13
CA GLY A 168 -23.98 0.61 -2.78
C GLY A 168 -25.38 1.23 -2.84
N SER A 169 -25.62 2.32 -2.10
CA SER A 169 -26.82 3.18 -2.16
C SER A 169 -26.67 4.30 -3.18
#